data_AF-A0A356QPU0-F1
#
_entry.id   AF-A0A356QPU0-F1
#
_cell.length_a   1.000
_cell.length_b   1.000
_cell.length_c   1.000
_cell.angle_alpha   90.00
_cell.angle_beta   90.00
_cell.angle_gamma   90.00
#
_symmetry.space_group_name_H-M   'P 1'
#
loop_
_entity.id
_entity.type
_entity.pdbx_description
1 polymer ?
#
loop_
_entity_poly.entity_id
_entity_poly.type
_entity_poly.pdbx_seq_one_letter_code
_entity_poly.pdbx_strand_id
1 'polypeptide(L)'
;VGRKALRDQIAAFTDPPKADNDTILSVRVHETLVNNASEITLAGRTITQEFVEEQLKERDGELPESLTSDPDQPPWSITFAKRKPVEINSKDGSFKLTIRGSRYTSGDRSFPAMDIWVAYKIESAADKIRLVRDGEVQIYPPGFVPGGDKKLSVSETSLRRILQKRFGKVFKEIVDIEPLELPDQLAAAGPLPMEQLEACKDGWMAIGWRKKDKSSGKVKDSVAGLEVPLQFVGQQ
;
A
#
# COMPACT_ATOMS: atom_id res chain seq x y z
N VAL A 1 18.36 24.85 13.22
CA VAL A 1 17.76 25.11 11.88
C VAL A 1 17.98 23.88 11.02
N GLY A 2 16.96 23.01 10.89
CA GLY A 2 17.07 21.81 10.05
C GLY A 2 17.06 22.21 8.58
N ARG A 3 18.13 21.89 7.84
CA ARG A 3 18.15 22.04 6.39
C ARG A 3 17.14 21.05 5.79
N LYS A 4 16.17 21.57 5.03
CA LYS A 4 15.30 20.77 4.19
C LYS A 4 16.15 20.13 3.08
N ALA A 5 16.06 18.82 2.87
CA ALA A 5 16.71 18.19 1.73
C ALA A 5 16.30 18.89 0.44
N LEU A 6 17.28 19.03 -0.46
CA LEU A 6 17.01 19.33 -1.86
C LEU A 6 16.32 18.14 -2.54
N ARG A 7 15.72 18.37 -3.72
CA ARG A 7 14.94 17.37 -4.47
C ARG A 7 15.74 16.12 -4.87
N ASP A 8 17.06 16.15 -4.75
CA ASP A 8 18.02 15.09 -5.06
C ASP A 8 18.70 14.52 -3.80
N GLN A 9 18.36 15.03 -2.61
CA GLN A 9 18.99 14.64 -1.35
C GLN A 9 18.06 13.81 -0.47
N ILE A 10 18.63 12.82 0.22
CA ILE A 10 17.97 12.10 1.29
C ILE A 10 18.20 12.91 2.58
N ALA A 11 17.15 13.50 3.18
CA ALA A 11 17.28 14.25 4.45
C ALA A 11 17.03 13.35 5.66
N ALA A 12 17.79 12.26 5.79
CA ALA A 12 17.87 11.53 7.04
C ALA A 12 18.94 12.19 7.92
N PHE A 13 18.56 12.71 9.09
CA PHE A 13 19.50 13.22 10.10
C PHE A 13 19.88 12.13 11.14
N THR A 14 19.16 11.01 11.12
CA THR A 14 19.31 9.87 12.03
C THR A 14 19.75 8.64 11.27
N ASP A 15 20.35 7.69 11.99
CA ASP A 15 20.68 6.38 11.42
C ASP A 15 19.40 5.59 11.11
N PRO A 16 19.38 4.81 10.01
CA PRO A 16 18.25 3.96 9.70
C PRO A 16 18.08 2.86 10.76
N PRO A 17 16.84 2.37 11.00
CA PRO A 17 16.57 1.25 11.90
C PRO A 17 17.44 0.04 11.56
N LYS A 18 17.78 -0.76 12.57
CA LYS A 18 18.55 -1.98 12.36
C LYS A 18 17.67 -3.03 11.69
N ALA A 19 18.26 -3.81 10.80
CA ALA A 19 17.59 -5.00 10.29
C ALA A 19 17.52 -6.05 11.41
N ASP A 20 16.43 -6.81 11.49
CA ASP A 20 16.30 -7.90 12.45
C ASP A 20 17.29 -9.03 12.14
N ASN A 21 17.74 -9.74 13.18
CA ASN A 21 18.82 -10.73 13.06
C ASN A 21 18.50 -11.88 12.10
N ASP A 22 17.24 -12.26 11.98
CA ASP A 22 16.78 -13.34 11.09
C ASP A 22 16.52 -12.89 9.65
N THR A 23 16.73 -11.59 9.38
CA THR A 23 16.60 -11.00 8.05
C THR A 23 17.79 -11.37 7.18
N ILE A 24 17.52 -12.02 6.04
CA ILE A 24 18.53 -12.38 5.03
C ILE A 24 18.66 -11.32 3.93
N LEU A 25 17.62 -10.50 3.75
CA LEU A 25 17.58 -9.37 2.83
C LEU A 25 16.85 -8.20 3.51
N SER A 26 17.49 -7.03 3.57
CA SER A 26 16.85 -5.83 4.14
C SER A 26 16.94 -4.64 3.20
N VAL A 27 15.89 -3.82 3.21
CA VAL A 27 15.84 -2.52 2.56
C VAL A 27 15.48 -1.49 3.62
N ARG A 28 16.24 -0.39 3.66
CA ARG A 28 15.99 0.73 4.57
C ARG A 28 15.88 1.99 3.73
N VAL A 29 14.70 2.60 3.77
CA VAL A 29 14.34 3.72 2.91
C VAL A 29 13.82 4.87 3.76
N HIS A 30 14.32 6.07 3.49
CA HIS A 30 13.80 7.28 4.10
C HIS A 30 12.70 7.88 3.22
N GLU A 31 11.63 8.42 3.82
CA GLU A 31 10.46 8.95 3.11
C GLU A 31 10.81 9.98 2.03
N THR A 32 11.90 10.73 2.22
CA THR A 32 12.37 11.73 1.25
C THR A 32 12.74 11.10 -0.09
N LEU A 33 13.18 9.84 -0.12
CA LEU A 33 13.47 9.16 -1.39
C LEU A 33 12.20 9.05 -2.24
N VAL A 34 11.11 8.56 -1.64
CA VAL A 34 9.82 8.41 -2.31
C VAL A 34 9.25 9.78 -2.70
N ASN A 35 9.29 10.73 -1.77
CA ASN A 35 8.73 12.07 -1.98
C ASN A 35 9.46 12.79 -3.13
N ASN A 36 10.78 12.74 -3.16
CA ASN A 36 11.62 13.34 -4.21
C ASN A 36 11.44 12.64 -5.56
N ALA A 37 11.48 11.31 -5.58
CA ALA A 37 11.28 10.53 -6.80
C ALA A 37 9.90 10.83 -7.42
N SER A 38 8.85 10.96 -6.60
CA SER A 38 7.52 11.32 -7.07
C SER A 38 7.48 12.74 -7.64
N GLU A 39 8.19 13.70 -7.04
CA GLU A 39 8.23 15.08 -7.55
C GLU A 39 8.96 15.15 -8.90
N ILE A 40 9.98 14.33 -9.12
CA ILE A 40 10.70 14.25 -10.41
C ILE A 40 9.83 13.57 -11.47
N THR A 41 9.16 12.47 -11.11
CA THR A 41 8.49 11.59 -12.08
C THR A 41 7.02 11.95 -12.32
N LEU A 42 6.34 12.64 -11.41
CA LEU A 42 4.90 12.89 -11.51
C LEU A 42 4.52 14.38 -11.51
N ALA A 43 5.38 15.30 -11.08
CA ALA A 43 4.98 16.70 -10.91
C ALA A 43 4.41 17.32 -12.19
N GLY A 44 3.13 17.72 -12.15
CA GLY A 44 2.41 18.31 -13.28
C GLY A 44 2.10 17.34 -14.43
N ARG A 45 2.47 16.06 -14.32
CA ARG A 45 2.16 15.06 -15.35
C ARG A 45 0.70 14.64 -15.27
N THR A 46 0.14 14.33 -16.42
CA THR A 46 -1.17 13.67 -16.52
C THR A 46 -0.94 12.19 -16.74
N ILE A 47 -1.49 11.38 -15.84
CA ILE A 47 -1.55 9.93 -15.98
C ILE A 47 -2.97 9.57 -16.39
N THR A 48 -3.10 8.85 -17.50
CA THR A 48 -4.37 8.35 -18.00
C THR A 48 -4.56 6.91 -17.56
N GLN A 49 -5.80 6.44 -17.63
CA GLN A 49 -6.12 5.05 -17.38
C GLN A 49 -5.35 4.11 -18.31
N GLU A 50 -5.29 4.43 -19.61
CA GLU A 50 -4.60 3.61 -20.62
C GLU A 50 -3.12 3.45 -20.27
N PHE A 51 -2.47 4.55 -19.84
CA PHE A 51 -1.07 4.49 -19.41
C PHE A 51 -0.88 3.58 -18.19
N VAL A 52 -1.80 3.62 -17.20
CA VAL A 52 -1.71 2.74 -16.03
C VAL A 52 -1.88 1.28 -16.44
N GLU A 53 -2.77 0.99 -17.38
CA GLU A 53 -2.98 -0.36 -17.88
C GLU A 53 -1.77 -0.91 -18.63
N GLU A 54 -1.17 -0.09 -19.51
CA GLU A 54 0.06 -0.46 -20.23
C GLU A 54 1.21 -0.75 -19.26
N GLN A 55 1.44 0.15 -18.29
CA GLN A 55 2.54 -0.02 -17.33
C GLN A 55 2.38 -1.23 -16.41
N LEU A 56 1.15 -1.67 -16.13
CA LEU A 56 0.91 -2.87 -15.31
C LEU A 56 1.06 -4.15 -16.13
N LYS A 57 0.65 -4.16 -17.40
CA LYS A 57 0.91 -5.27 -18.34
C LYS A 57 2.40 -5.51 -18.54
N GLU A 58 3.19 -4.45 -18.66
CA GLU A 58 4.65 -4.54 -18.84
C GLU A 58 5.39 -5.11 -17.62
N ARG A 59 4.77 -5.08 -16.44
CA ARG A 59 5.40 -5.47 -15.16
C ARG A 59 4.88 -6.78 -14.60
N ASP A 60 4.16 -7.56 -15.41
CA ASP A 60 3.47 -8.81 -15.00
C ASP A 60 2.63 -8.62 -13.71
N GLY A 61 2.11 -7.41 -13.50
CA GLY A 61 1.33 -7.06 -12.31
C GLY A 61 -0.16 -7.25 -12.53
N GLU A 62 -0.87 -7.77 -11.54
CA GLU A 62 -2.34 -7.81 -11.57
C GLU A 62 -2.92 -6.40 -11.40
N LEU A 63 -3.69 -5.93 -12.39
CA LEU A 63 -4.48 -4.71 -12.28
C LEU A 63 -5.59 -4.91 -11.26
N PRO A 64 -5.68 -4.08 -10.19
CA PRO A 64 -6.89 -4.05 -9.39
C PRO A 64 -8.07 -3.73 -10.30
N GLU A 65 -9.17 -4.49 -10.21
CA GLU A 65 -10.38 -4.29 -11.02
C GLU A 65 -10.88 -2.82 -11.03
N SER A 66 -10.58 -2.07 -9.97
CA SER A 66 -10.93 -0.64 -9.84
C SER A 66 -10.16 0.31 -10.75
N LEU A 67 -9.02 -0.13 -11.26
CA LEU A 67 -8.15 0.62 -12.16
C LEU A 67 -8.24 0.11 -13.61
N THR A 68 -8.84 -1.06 -13.83
CA THR A 68 -9.08 -1.65 -15.14
C THR A 68 -10.20 -0.92 -15.90
N SER A 69 -10.13 -0.98 -17.23
CA SER A 69 -11.20 -0.63 -18.15
C SER A 69 -12.45 -1.46 -17.89
N ASP A 70 -13.44 -0.79 -17.32
CA ASP A 70 -14.82 -1.24 -17.25
C ASP A 70 -15.58 -0.53 -18.39
N PRO A 71 -16.17 -1.25 -19.36
CA PRO A 71 -16.92 -0.66 -20.46
C PRO A 71 -18.05 0.28 -20.00
N ASP A 72 -18.57 0.07 -18.80
CA ASP A 72 -19.62 0.88 -18.20
C ASP A 72 -19.06 2.11 -17.46
N GLN A 73 -17.74 2.29 -17.42
CA GLN A 73 -17.09 3.43 -16.79
C GLN A 73 -16.32 4.27 -17.81
N PRO A 74 -16.51 5.60 -17.80
CA PRO A 74 -15.78 6.47 -18.72
C PRO A 74 -14.29 6.53 -18.33
N PRO A 75 -13.40 6.69 -19.34
CA PRO A 75 -11.95 6.75 -19.11
C PRO A 75 -11.60 7.91 -18.19
N TRP A 76 -10.58 7.72 -17.36
CA TRP A 76 -10.17 8.72 -16.37
C TRP A 76 -8.72 9.16 -16.56
N SER A 77 -8.43 10.36 -16.07
CA SER A 77 -7.06 10.83 -15.94
C SER A 77 -6.88 11.65 -14.66
N ILE A 78 -5.65 11.67 -14.16
CA ILE A 78 -5.22 12.48 -13.03
C ILE A 78 -4.03 13.32 -13.49
N THR A 79 -4.19 14.64 -13.48
CA THR A 79 -3.04 15.55 -13.57
C THR A 79 -2.53 15.81 -12.16
N PHE A 80 -1.33 15.34 -11.86
CA PHE A 80 -0.73 15.48 -10.53
C PHE A 80 -0.35 16.93 -10.22
N ALA A 81 -0.33 17.28 -8.93
CA ALA A 81 0.13 18.58 -8.48
C ALA A 81 1.62 18.80 -8.81
N LYS A 82 2.01 20.06 -9.09
CA LYS A 82 3.41 20.41 -9.43
C LYS A 82 4.39 20.30 -8.25
N ARG A 83 3.87 20.20 -7.03
CA ARG A 83 4.66 20.07 -5.80
C ARG A 83 4.05 18.95 -4.98
N LYS A 84 4.92 18.08 -4.46
CA LYS A 84 4.52 16.98 -3.57
C LYS A 84 3.33 16.17 -4.13
N PRO A 85 3.43 15.70 -5.40
CA PRO A 85 2.33 14.98 -6.05
C PRO A 85 1.96 13.69 -5.31
N VAL A 86 2.96 13.02 -4.72
CA VAL A 86 2.79 11.92 -3.78
C VAL A 86 3.67 12.21 -2.57
N GLU A 87 3.15 11.98 -1.37
CA GLU A 87 3.92 12.00 -0.13
C GLU A 87 3.62 10.77 0.69
N ILE A 88 4.68 10.11 1.16
CA ILE A 88 4.61 9.22 2.31
C ILE A 88 5.12 9.98 3.53
N ASN A 89 4.42 9.82 4.65
CA ASN A 89 4.86 10.29 5.95
C ASN A 89 4.86 9.13 6.93
N SER A 90 6.04 8.73 7.40
CA SER A 90 6.15 7.69 8.41
C SER A 90 5.93 8.25 9.81
N LYS A 91 5.44 7.37 10.68
CA LYS A 91 5.23 7.55 12.12
C LYS A 91 5.59 6.23 12.79
N ASP A 92 5.71 6.24 14.12
CA ASP A 92 6.00 5.03 14.88
C ASP A 92 4.89 3.98 14.64
N GLY A 93 5.21 2.91 13.92
CA GLY A 93 4.29 1.79 13.59
C GLY A 93 3.20 2.12 12.57
N SER A 94 3.26 3.26 11.88
CA SER A 94 2.25 3.63 10.88
C SER A 94 2.81 4.56 9.80
N PHE A 95 2.10 4.68 8.69
CA PHE A 95 2.43 5.69 7.69
C PHE A 95 1.16 6.25 7.06
N LYS A 96 1.28 7.46 6.52
CA LYS A 96 0.23 8.11 5.74
C LYS A 96 0.72 8.33 4.31
N LEU A 97 -0.06 7.89 3.34
CA LEU A 97 0.12 8.19 1.93
C LEU A 97 -0.83 9.31 1.52
N THR A 98 -0.31 10.34 0.84
CA THR A 98 -1.08 11.44 0.27
C THR A 98 -0.80 11.55 -1.22
N ILE A 99 -1.83 11.59 -2.04
CA ILE A 99 -1.78 11.82 -3.49
C ILE A 99 -2.48 13.14 -3.78
N ARG A 100 -1.85 14.02 -4.55
CA ARG A 100 -2.39 15.34 -4.89
C ARG A 100 -2.61 15.48 -6.38
N GLY A 101 -3.86 15.60 -6.78
CA GLY A 101 -4.25 15.94 -8.14
C GLY A 101 -4.56 17.42 -8.26
N SER A 102 -4.05 18.04 -9.33
CA SER A 102 -4.41 19.40 -9.74
C SER A 102 -5.62 19.43 -10.67
N ARG A 103 -5.89 18.33 -11.39
CA ARG A 103 -7.07 18.16 -12.24
C ARG A 103 -7.42 16.69 -12.38
N TYR A 104 -8.71 16.40 -12.52
CA TYR A 104 -9.22 15.05 -12.80
C TYR A 104 -10.14 15.07 -14.02
N THR A 105 -10.18 13.98 -14.78
CA THR A 105 -11.18 13.77 -15.83
C THR A 105 -11.90 12.43 -15.66
N SER A 106 -13.14 12.37 -16.13
CA SER A 106 -13.93 11.15 -16.23
C SER A 106 -14.87 11.28 -17.43
N GLY A 107 -14.46 10.69 -18.55
CA GLY A 107 -15.01 10.97 -19.87
C GLY A 107 -14.78 12.42 -20.25
N ASP A 108 -15.80 13.09 -20.78
CA ASP A 108 -15.73 14.50 -21.17
C ASP A 108 -15.78 15.48 -19.99
N ARG A 109 -16.01 14.98 -18.77
CA ARG A 109 -16.11 15.82 -17.57
C ARG A 109 -14.73 16.10 -17.00
N SER A 110 -14.48 17.37 -16.66
CA SER A 110 -13.31 17.80 -15.91
C SER A 110 -13.69 18.29 -14.52
N PHE A 111 -12.85 17.98 -13.54
CA PHE A 111 -13.10 18.24 -12.14
C PHE A 111 -11.91 18.97 -11.49
N PRO A 112 -12.15 19.74 -10.41
CA PRO A 112 -11.11 20.52 -9.74
C PRO A 112 -10.10 19.64 -8.99
N ALA A 113 -9.08 20.29 -8.45
CA ALA A 113 -8.05 19.68 -7.63
C ALA A 113 -8.65 18.99 -6.38
N MET A 114 -8.07 17.85 -6.02
CA MET A 114 -8.39 17.09 -4.82
C MET A 114 -7.11 16.45 -4.28
N ASP A 115 -7.01 16.40 -2.97
CA ASP A 115 -6.04 15.63 -2.22
C ASP A 115 -6.72 14.35 -1.73
N ILE A 116 -6.04 13.22 -1.93
CA ILE A 116 -6.46 11.89 -1.48
C ILE A 116 -5.45 11.46 -0.43
N TRP A 117 -5.88 11.08 0.77
CA TRP A 117 -4.97 10.47 1.74
C TRP A 117 -5.55 9.26 2.43
N VAL A 118 -4.64 8.34 2.76
CA VAL A 118 -4.92 7.08 3.46
C VAL A 118 -3.82 6.87 4.49
N ALA A 119 -4.19 6.34 5.65
CA ALA A 119 -3.24 5.96 6.70
C ALA A 119 -3.30 4.44 6.91
N TYR A 120 -2.16 3.83 7.18
CA TYR A 120 -2.05 2.41 7.52
C TYR A 120 -1.27 2.25 8.82
N LYS A 121 -1.78 1.39 9.70
CA LYS A 121 -1.05 0.81 10.83
C LYS A 121 -0.38 -0.47 10.37
N ILE A 122 0.84 -0.67 10.83
CA ILE A 122 1.58 -1.90 10.60
C ILE A 122 1.29 -2.81 11.79
N GLU A 123 0.73 -3.99 11.54
CA GLU A 123 0.44 -4.98 12.56
C GLU A 123 1.15 -6.29 12.24
N SER A 124 1.71 -6.90 13.28
CA SER A 124 2.21 -8.27 13.22
C SER A 124 1.13 -9.22 13.71
N ALA A 125 0.68 -10.14 12.87
CA ALA A 125 -0.33 -11.14 13.18
C ALA A 125 0.11 -12.53 12.70
N ALA A 126 0.23 -13.49 13.63
CA ALA A 126 0.42 -14.92 13.35
C ALA A 126 1.45 -15.21 12.23
N ASP A 127 2.70 -14.76 12.45
CA ASP A 127 3.84 -14.90 11.54
C ASP A 127 3.73 -14.13 10.21
N LYS A 128 2.80 -13.18 10.11
CA LYS A 128 2.65 -12.29 8.96
C LYS A 128 2.59 -10.84 9.39
N ILE A 129 3.17 -9.98 8.56
CA ILE A 129 2.97 -8.54 8.64
C ILE A 129 1.79 -8.17 7.74
N ARG A 130 0.92 -7.34 8.27
CA ARG A 130 -0.26 -6.79 7.58
C ARG A 130 -0.32 -5.28 7.75
N LEU A 131 -0.86 -4.62 6.74
CA LEU A 131 -1.21 -3.21 6.80
C LEU A 131 -2.71 -3.08 7.03
N VAL A 132 -3.10 -2.42 8.11
CA VAL A 132 -4.50 -2.15 8.44
C VAL A 132 -4.79 -0.69 8.23
N ARG A 133 -5.72 -0.39 7.35
CA ARG A 133 -6.11 0.98 7.00
C ARG A 133 -6.75 1.65 8.23
N ASP A 134 -6.20 2.77 8.63
CA ASP A 134 -6.67 3.55 9.77
C ASP A 134 -7.74 4.55 9.32
N GLY A 135 -8.99 4.08 9.28
CA GLY A 135 -10.16 4.88 8.89
C GLY A 135 -10.38 4.98 7.39
N GLU A 136 -11.31 5.85 6.99
CA GLU A 136 -11.73 5.95 5.58
C GLU A 136 -10.72 6.67 4.69
N VAL A 137 -10.69 6.31 3.40
CA VAL A 137 -9.96 7.09 2.39
C VAL A 137 -10.55 8.50 2.35
N GLN A 138 -9.71 9.48 2.71
CA GLN A 138 -10.12 10.87 2.78
C GLN A 138 -9.83 11.56 1.46
N ILE A 139 -10.83 12.27 0.93
CA ILE A 139 -10.77 12.89 -0.39
C ILE A 139 -11.41 14.26 -0.30
N TYR A 140 -10.58 15.30 -0.39
CA TYR A 140 -11.02 16.68 -0.21
C TYR A 140 -10.24 17.65 -1.12
N PRO A 141 -10.77 18.84 -1.40
CA PRO A 141 -10.02 19.88 -2.09
C PRO A 141 -8.75 20.26 -1.31
N PRO A 142 -7.69 20.76 -1.97
CA PRO A 142 -6.49 21.24 -1.30
C PRO A 142 -6.82 22.28 -0.22
N GLY A 143 -6.27 22.10 0.98
CA GLY A 143 -6.48 22.98 2.12
C GLY A 143 -7.86 22.90 2.78
N PHE A 144 -8.70 21.94 2.39
CA PHE A 144 -9.99 21.71 3.03
C PHE A 144 -9.81 21.09 4.43
N VAL A 145 -10.57 21.61 5.40
CA VAL A 145 -10.59 21.11 6.79
C VAL A 145 -11.90 20.34 7.03
N PRO A 146 -11.85 19.00 7.17
CA PRO A 146 -13.03 18.21 7.48
C PRO A 146 -13.68 18.67 8.79
N GLY A 147 -15.01 18.88 8.77
CA GLY A 147 -15.77 19.37 9.92
C GLY A 147 -15.72 20.89 10.14
N GLY A 148 -15.03 21.65 9.29
CA GLY A 148 -15.06 23.12 9.31
C GLY A 148 -16.28 23.73 8.59
N ASP A 149 -16.32 25.06 8.50
CA ASP A 149 -17.45 25.81 7.94
C ASP A 149 -17.61 25.67 6.42
N LYS A 150 -16.51 25.40 5.70
CA LYS A 150 -16.51 25.29 4.24
C LYS A 150 -17.18 23.97 3.82
N LYS A 151 -18.20 24.06 2.99
CA LYS A 151 -18.84 22.91 2.34
C LYS A 151 -18.19 22.60 0.99
N LEU A 152 -18.26 21.33 0.59
CA LEU A 152 -17.90 20.91 -0.76
C LEU A 152 -18.93 21.45 -1.75
N SER A 153 -18.45 21.91 -2.91
CA SER A 153 -19.29 22.22 -4.06
C SER A 153 -19.92 20.93 -4.63
N VAL A 154 -20.90 21.10 -5.52
CA VAL A 154 -21.54 19.98 -6.23
C VAL A 154 -20.51 19.20 -7.06
N SER A 155 -19.58 19.89 -7.72
CA SER A 155 -18.53 19.27 -8.54
C SER A 155 -17.54 18.47 -7.67
N GLU A 156 -17.08 19.04 -6.56
CA GLU A 156 -16.19 18.35 -5.61
C GLU A 156 -16.87 17.15 -4.95
N THR A 157 -18.15 17.27 -4.62
CA THR A 157 -18.95 16.15 -4.06
C THR A 157 -19.09 15.00 -5.06
N SER A 158 -19.36 15.33 -6.34
CA SER A 158 -19.45 14.34 -7.41
C SER A 158 -18.11 13.63 -7.63
N LEU A 159 -17.02 14.39 -7.78
CA LEU A 159 -15.67 13.83 -7.94
C LEU A 159 -15.29 12.98 -6.72
N ARG A 160 -15.56 13.46 -5.50
CA ARG A 160 -15.29 12.70 -4.27
C ARG A 160 -15.93 11.32 -4.30
N ARG A 161 -17.19 11.18 -4.73
CA ARG A 161 -17.87 9.88 -4.85
C ARG A 161 -17.18 8.97 -5.87
N ILE A 162 -16.79 9.51 -7.03
CA ILE A 162 -16.06 8.76 -8.06
C ILE A 162 -14.73 8.25 -7.51
N LEU A 163 -13.95 9.15 -6.90
CA LEU A 163 -12.65 8.82 -6.32
C LEU A 163 -12.78 7.84 -5.15
N GLN A 164 -13.79 7.97 -4.29
CA GLN A 164 -14.05 7.03 -3.19
C GLN A 164 -14.32 5.62 -3.71
N LYS A 165 -15.16 5.48 -4.75
CA LYS A 165 -15.45 4.17 -5.37
C LYS A 165 -14.18 3.52 -5.93
N ARG A 166 -13.31 4.30 -6.59
CA ARG A 166 -12.07 3.80 -7.20
C ARG A 166 -11.01 3.50 -6.13
N PHE A 167 -10.62 4.51 -5.36
CA PHE A 167 -9.53 4.39 -4.39
C PHE A 167 -9.88 3.57 -3.16
N GLY A 168 -11.17 3.41 -2.80
CA GLY A 168 -11.57 2.48 -1.74
C GLY A 168 -11.30 1.02 -2.08
N LYS A 169 -11.31 0.66 -3.37
CA LYS A 169 -10.93 -0.68 -3.84
C LYS A 169 -9.40 -0.84 -3.97
N VAL A 170 -8.69 0.22 -4.36
CA VAL A 170 -7.22 0.24 -4.44
C VAL A 170 -6.61 0.16 -3.04
N PHE A 171 -7.08 0.99 -2.11
CA PHE A 171 -6.64 1.01 -0.73
C PHE A 171 -7.49 0.10 0.14
N LYS A 172 -7.23 -1.21 0.02
CA LYS A 172 -7.90 -2.25 0.81
C LYS A 172 -7.79 -1.96 2.30
N GLU A 173 -8.81 -2.32 3.06
CA GLU A 173 -8.83 -2.15 4.51
C GLU A 173 -7.74 -2.96 5.21
N ILE A 174 -7.48 -4.17 4.72
CA ILE A 174 -6.38 -5.02 5.16
C ILE A 174 -5.57 -5.39 3.91
N VAL A 175 -4.25 -5.20 3.98
CA VAL A 175 -3.30 -5.66 2.98
C VAL A 175 -2.38 -6.65 3.66
N ASP A 176 -2.54 -7.93 3.34
CA ASP A 176 -1.57 -8.95 3.71
C ASP A 176 -0.36 -8.80 2.78
N ILE A 177 0.84 -8.81 3.37
CA ILE A 177 2.07 -8.71 2.60
C ILE A 177 2.47 -10.09 2.13
N GLU A 178 2.41 -10.30 0.83
CA GLU A 178 2.87 -11.54 0.21
C GLU A 178 4.40 -11.67 0.34
N PRO A 179 4.91 -12.91 0.44
CA PRO A 179 6.35 -13.16 0.38
C PRO A 179 6.99 -12.55 -0.88
N LEU A 180 8.23 -12.10 -0.75
CA LEU A 180 9.00 -11.59 -1.88
C LEU A 180 9.43 -12.76 -2.78
N GLU A 181 8.90 -12.78 -4.00
CA GLU A 181 9.36 -13.66 -5.06
C GLU A 181 10.71 -13.18 -5.60
N LEU A 182 11.67 -14.09 -5.73
CA LEU A 182 13.01 -13.80 -6.22
C LEU A 182 13.10 -14.12 -7.72
N PRO A 183 13.61 -13.19 -8.56
CA PRO A 183 13.68 -13.41 -10.00
C PRO A 183 14.81 -14.37 -10.41
N ASP A 184 14.66 -14.94 -11.61
CA ASP A 184 15.70 -15.63 -12.38
C ASP A 184 16.53 -16.64 -11.56
N GLN A 185 17.85 -16.42 -11.51
CA GLN A 185 18.83 -17.29 -10.87
C GLN A 185 18.62 -17.41 -9.36
N LEU A 186 17.87 -16.48 -8.75
CA LEU A 186 17.58 -16.48 -7.31
C LEU A 186 16.26 -17.19 -6.97
N ALA A 187 15.44 -17.56 -7.98
CA ALA A 187 14.16 -18.24 -7.77
C ALA A 187 14.32 -19.57 -7.00
N ALA A 188 15.47 -20.24 -7.12
CA ALA A 188 15.77 -21.48 -6.40
C ALA A 188 15.80 -21.32 -4.86
N ALA A 189 15.98 -20.10 -4.34
CA ALA A 189 15.89 -19.83 -2.91
C ALA A 189 14.43 -19.84 -2.40
N GLY A 190 13.46 -19.78 -3.31
CA GLY A 190 12.03 -19.70 -3.01
C GLY A 190 11.59 -18.33 -2.48
N PRO A 191 10.28 -18.13 -2.31
CA PRO A 191 9.73 -16.89 -1.77
C PRO A 191 10.24 -16.60 -0.36
N LEU A 192 10.59 -15.35 -0.10
CA LEU A 192 11.06 -14.88 1.19
C LEU A 192 9.91 -14.23 1.98
N PRO A 193 9.44 -14.84 3.08
CA PRO A 193 8.45 -14.20 3.94
C PRO A 193 8.98 -12.90 4.52
N MET A 194 8.13 -11.87 4.59
CA MET A 194 8.47 -10.64 5.30
C MET A 194 8.50 -10.91 6.81
N GLU A 195 9.58 -10.47 7.45
CA GLU A 195 9.80 -10.59 8.90
C GLU A 195 9.75 -9.23 9.60
N GLN A 196 10.23 -8.19 8.91
CA GLN A 196 10.30 -6.85 9.46
C GLN A 196 9.60 -5.86 8.53
N LEU A 197 8.72 -5.04 9.12
CA LEU A 197 8.24 -3.81 8.52
C LEU A 197 8.10 -2.79 9.64
N GLU A 198 9.01 -1.84 9.68
CA GLU A 198 9.04 -0.81 10.70
C GLU A 198 8.95 0.55 10.04
N ALA A 199 8.13 1.43 10.61
CA ALA A 199 8.05 2.83 10.26
C ALA A 199 8.39 3.64 11.52
N CYS A 200 9.28 4.61 11.36
CA CYS A 200 9.76 5.48 12.44
C CYS A 200 9.31 6.93 12.18
N LYS A 201 9.02 7.67 13.25
CA LYS A 201 8.62 9.10 13.17
C LYS A 201 9.63 10.04 12.54
N ASP A 202 10.89 9.62 12.44
CA ASP A 202 11.98 10.42 11.88
C ASP A 202 12.12 10.26 10.36
N GLY A 203 11.22 9.53 9.71
CA GLY A 203 11.15 9.40 8.25
C GLY A 203 11.67 8.05 7.74
N TRP A 204 12.28 7.22 8.57
CA TRP A 204 12.79 5.93 8.16
C TRP A 204 11.72 4.84 8.11
N MET A 205 11.85 3.98 7.12
CA MET A 205 11.17 2.70 7.04
C MET A 205 12.19 1.59 6.81
N ALA A 206 12.06 0.49 7.57
CA ALA A 206 12.87 -0.71 7.42
C ALA A 206 11.99 -1.88 7.00
N ILE A 207 12.45 -2.63 6.03
CA ILE A 207 11.78 -3.80 5.46
C ILE A 207 12.79 -4.94 5.46
N GLY A 208 12.41 -6.07 6.03
CA GLY A 208 13.26 -7.24 6.16
C GLY A 208 12.53 -8.51 5.76
N TRP A 209 13.21 -9.37 5.01
CA TRP A 209 12.72 -10.69 4.63
C TRP A 209 13.63 -11.77 5.18
N ARG A 210 13.02 -12.87 5.62
CA ARG A 210 13.73 -14.05 6.14
C ARG A 210 13.68 -15.21 5.16
N LYS A 211 14.46 -16.23 5.44
CA LYS A 211 14.34 -17.51 4.72
C LYS A 211 13.04 -18.21 5.13
N LYS A 212 12.37 -18.86 4.18
CA LYS A 212 11.23 -19.73 4.50
C LYS A 212 11.66 -20.89 5.40
N ASP A 213 10.93 -21.12 6.50
CA ASP A 213 11.19 -22.24 7.39
C ASP A 213 10.97 -23.57 6.66
N LYS A 214 11.85 -24.56 6.92
CA LYS A 214 11.74 -25.90 6.31
C LYS A 214 10.58 -26.75 6.88
N SER A 215 9.80 -26.27 7.87
CA SER A 215 8.92 -27.11 8.69
C SER A 215 7.42 -26.76 8.71
N SER A 216 6.93 -25.69 8.08
CA SER A 216 5.49 -25.35 8.14
C SER A 216 4.56 -26.25 7.31
N GLY A 217 5.10 -27.28 6.63
CA GLY A 217 4.34 -28.23 5.80
C GLY A 217 3.89 -29.53 6.48
N LYS A 218 3.99 -29.67 7.81
CA LYS A 218 3.47 -30.85 8.52
C LYS A 218 2.69 -30.47 9.79
N VAL A 219 1.48 -29.97 9.60
CA VAL A 219 0.37 -30.36 10.48
C VAL A 219 -0.51 -31.29 9.65
N LYS A 220 -0.04 -32.53 9.49
CA LYS A 220 -0.93 -33.64 9.13
C LYS A 220 -1.72 -33.97 10.40
N ASP A 221 -3.03 -34.05 10.25
CA ASP A 221 -3.94 -34.65 11.21
C ASP A 221 -3.30 -35.86 11.90
N SER A 222 -3.04 -35.72 13.20
CA SER A 222 -2.77 -36.84 14.07
C SER A 222 -3.57 -36.64 15.35
N VAL A 223 -4.88 -36.82 15.21
CA VAL A 223 -5.67 -37.39 16.31
C VAL A 223 -5.74 -38.88 16.00
N ALA A 224 -4.67 -39.58 16.34
CA ALA A 224 -4.69 -41.03 16.51
C ALA A 224 -4.97 -41.29 17.99
N GLY A 225 -6.07 -41.98 18.26
CA GLY A 225 -6.30 -42.67 19.54
C GLY A 225 -7.61 -42.33 20.23
N LEU A 226 -8.69 -43.02 19.85
CA LEU A 226 -9.31 -44.02 20.74
C LEU A 226 -10.41 -44.78 20.00
N GLU A 227 -10.12 -46.05 19.74
CA GLU A 227 -11.06 -47.06 19.31
C GLU A 227 -12.12 -47.31 20.39
N VAL A 228 -13.38 -47.44 19.99
CA VAL A 228 -14.34 -48.32 20.69
C VAL A 228 -15.11 -49.10 19.62
N PRO A 229 -14.86 -50.41 19.45
CA PRO A 229 -15.65 -51.23 18.55
C PRO A 229 -16.98 -51.62 19.23
N LEU A 230 -18.09 -51.21 18.61
CA LEU A 230 -19.42 -51.74 18.91
C LEU A 230 -19.61 -53.09 18.21
N GLN A 231 -19.54 -54.19 18.96
CA GLN A 231 -20.16 -55.47 18.59
C GLN A 231 -20.83 -56.14 19.81
N PHE A 232 -22.16 -55.99 19.87
CA PHE A 232 -23.22 -57.01 20.05
C PHE A 232 -23.18 -58.12 21.15
N VAL A 233 -24.35 -58.19 21.86
CA VAL A 233 -25.13 -59.38 22.31
C VAL A 233 -24.89 -59.98 23.71
N GLY A 234 -25.91 -59.83 24.58
CA GLY A 234 -26.77 -60.95 25.04
C GLY A 234 -26.50 -61.67 26.38
N GLN A 235 -27.54 -61.68 27.22
CA GLN A 235 -27.94 -62.68 28.24
C GLN A 235 -27.01 -62.95 29.45
N GLN A 236 -27.49 -62.59 30.65
CA GLN A 236 -28.24 -63.48 31.55
C GLN A 236 -29.02 -62.67 32.58
#